data_AF-A0A4P9W505-F1
#
_entry.id   AF-A0A4P9W505-F1
#
_cell.length_a   1.000
_cell.length_b   1.000
_cell.length_c   1.000
_cell.angle_alpha   90.00
_cell.angle_beta   90.00
_cell.angle_gamma   90.00
#
_symmetry.space_group_name_H-M   'P 1'
#
loop_
_entity.id
_entity.type
_entity.pdbx_description
1 polymer ?
#
loop_
_entity_poly.entity_id
_entity_poly.type
_entity_poly.pdbx_seq_one_letter_code
_entity_poly.pdbx_strand_id
1 'polypeptide(L)'
;EHLLTLPQQLDLYGDDEGFAACVNYLPHLTATDRETDDTGADAVTHLWLTSLARETVVRILAAVMRVRGMSPHGERQLATDLAYLANVMAALDVEIGPAMHAVLALLALSEEDVKRGVERRVAGSVGGENEAVFEDLELVRKVAIMRGFAPV
;
A
#
# COMPACT_ATOMS: atom_id res chain seq x y z
N GLU A 1 2.41 -8.73 -20.77
CA GLU A 1 3.61 -9.59 -20.82
C GLU A 1 4.89 -8.88 -20.39
N HIS A 2 5.16 -7.64 -20.83
CA HIS A 2 6.44 -6.96 -20.55
C HIS A 2 6.81 -6.76 -19.07
N LEU A 3 5.84 -6.65 -18.15
CA LEU A 3 6.14 -6.52 -16.71
C LEU A 3 6.70 -7.82 -16.10
N LEU A 4 6.34 -8.99 -16.64
CA LEU A 4 6.85 -10.28 -16.16
C LEU A 4 8.30 -10.53 -16.61
N THR A 5 8.72 -9.86 -17.69
CA THR A 5 10.09 -9.92 -18.21
C THR A 5 10.97 -8.79 -17.71
N LEU A 6 10.42 -7.90 -16.88
CA LEU A 6 11.11 -6.70 -16.43
C LEU A 6 12.40 -7.01 -15.64
N PRO A 7 12.43 -8.01 -14.73
CA PRO A 7 13.69 -8.39 -14.07
C PRO A 7 14.78 -8.73 -15.08
N GLN A 8 14.49 -9.62 -16.05
CA GLN A 8 15.46 -10.03 -17.07
C GLN A 8 15.90 -8.88 -17.98
N GLN A 9 15.05 -7.86 -18.16
CA GLN A 9 15.41 -6.65 -18.91
C GLN A 9 16.35 -5.73 -18.13
N LEU A 10 16.21 -5.68 -16.80
CA LEU A 10 17.07 -4.89 -15.92
C LEU A 10 18.42 -5.56 -15.69
N ASP A 11 18.47 -6.89 -15.63
CA ASP A 11 19.71 -7.66 -15.46
C ASP A 11 20.74 -7.39 -16.56
N LEU A 12 20.30 -6.97 -17.76
CA LEU A 12 21.18 -6.52 -18.84
C LEU A 12 22.06 -5.31 -18.47
N TYR A 13 21.67 -4.56 -17.44
CA TYR A 13 22.36 -3.37 -16.94
C TYR A 13 22.98 -3.61 -15.56
N GLY A 14 23.03 -4.84 -15.08
CA GLY A 14 23.53 -5.18 -13.74
C GLY A 14 24.98 -4.78 -13.49
N ASP A 15 25.82 -4.79 -14.54
CA ASP A 15 27.22 -4.37 -14.49
C ASP A 15 27.41 -2.86 -14.78
N ASP A 16 26.34 -2.11 -15.04
CA ASP A 16 26.40 -0.67 -15.30
C ASP A 16 26.44 0.12 -14.00
N GLU A 17 27.59 0.74 -13.72
CA GLU A 17 27.80 1.57 -12.52
C GLU A 17 26.81 2.73 -12.42
N GLY A 18 26.37 3.30 -13.55
CA GLY A 18 25.38 4.37 -13.59
C GLY A 18 24.00 3.90 -13.18
N PHE A 19 23.57 2.74 -13.68
CA PHE A 19 22.32 2.09 -13.30
C PHE A 19 22.31 1.72 -11.80
N ALA A 20 23.41 1.15 -11.29
CA ALA A 20 23.57 0.86 -9.87
C ALA A 20 23.54 2.15 -9.02
N ALA A 21 24.22 3.21 -9.45
CA ALA A 21 24.22 4.49 -8.74
C ALA A 21 22.83 5.14 -8.65
N CYS A 22 21.95 4.90 -9.63
CA CYS A 22 20.59 5.45 -9.65
C CYS A 22 19.70 4.94 -8.50
N VAL A 23 20.03 3.78 -7.91
CA VAL A 23 19.30 3.21 -6.77
C VAL A 23 19.18 4.19 -5.60
N ASN A 24 20.21 5.02 -5.39
CA ASN A 24 20.22 6.03 -4.34
C ASN A 24 19.11 7.08 -4.48
N TYR A 25 18.61 7.29 -5.70
CA TYR A 25 17.60 8.29 -6.03
C TYR A 25 16.21 7.67 -6.20
N LEU A 26 16.08 6.35 -6.07
CA LEU A 26 14.79 5.69 -6.21
C LEU A 26 13.82 6.09 -5.10
N PRO A 27 12.58 6.46 -5.45
CA PRO A 27 11.57 6.80 -4.47
C PRO A 27 11.05 5.52 -3.79
N HIS A 28 10.45 5.68 -2.60
CA HIS A 28 9.78 4.61 -1.85
C HIS A 28 10.67 3.45 -1.40
N LEU A 29 12.00 3.58 -1.49
CA LEU A 29 12.95 2.75 -0.75
C LEU A 29 13.15 3.30 0.67
N THR A 30 13.15 2.40 1.64
CA THR A 30 13.43 2.65 3.06
C THR A 30 14.94 2.77 3.30
N ALA A 31 15.33 3.09 4.54
CA ALA A 31 16.74 3.01 4.94
C ALA A 31 17.25 1.56 4.87
N THR A 32 16.46 0.62 5.38
CA THR A 32 16.80 -0.81 5.40
C THR A 32 16.99 -1.40 4.01
N ASP A 33 16.17 -1.01 3.02
CA ASP A 33 16.37 -1.46 1.63
C ASP A 33 17.74 -1.02 1.08
N ARG A 34 18.26 0.12 1.53
CA ARG A 34 19.54 0.68 1.07
C ARG A 34 20.75 0.23 1.88
N GLU A 35 20.54 -0.43 3.01
CA GLU A 35 21.59 -0.93 3.91
C GLU A 35 22.14 -2.29 3.47
N THR A 36 21.69 -2.83 2.35
CA THR A 36 22.24 -4.08 1.80
C THR A 36 23.68 -3.87 1.33
N ASP A 37 24.61 -4.66 1.89
CA ASP A 37 26.01 -4.74 1.42
C ASP A 37 26.11 -5.44 0.05
N ASP A 38 25.02 -6.04 -0.44
CA ASP A 38 24.95 -6.66 -1.75
C ASP A 38 24.68 -5.62 -2.83
N THR A 39 25.73 -5.28 -3.59
CA THR A 39 25.67 -4.41 -4.76
C THR A 39 25.65 -5.19 -6.08
N GLY A 40 25.36 -6.50 -6.04
CA GLY A 40 25.25 -7.33 -7.23
C GLY A 40 24.11 -6.88 -8.14
N ALA A 41 24.20 -7.27 -9.42
CA ALA A 41 23.19 -7.02 -10.44
C ALA A 41 21.76 -7.35 -9.96
N ASP A 42 21.59 -8.53 -9.36
CA ASP A 42 20.30 -9.02 -8.86
C ASP A 42 19.74 -8.12 -7.74
N ALA A 43 20.60 -7.64 -6.83
CA ALA A 43 20.21 -6.75 -5.74
C ALA A 43 19.80 -5.37 -6.28
N VAL A 44 20.54 -4.84 -7.26
CA VAL A 44 20.19 -3.58 -7.95
C VAL A 44 18.84 -3.73 -8.68
N THR A 45 18.65 -4.81 -9.44
CA THR A 45 17.38 -5.12 -10.11
C THR A 45 16.23 -5.20 -9.11
N HIS A 46 16.44 -5.90 -7.98
CA HIS A 46 15.42 -6.02 -6.94
C HIS A 46 15.03 -4.66 -6.36
N LEU A 47 15.99 -3.77 -6.05
CA LEU A 47 15.69 -2.43 -5.52
C LEU A 47 14.90 -1.56 -6.51
N TRP A 48 15.19 -1.68 -7.80
CA TRP A 48 14.39 -1.05 -8.85
C TRP A 48 12.95 -1.57 -8.88
N LEU A 49 12.78 -2.89 -8.83
CA LEU A 49 11.46 -3.52 -8.80
C LEU A 49 10.67 -3.11 -7.56
N THR A 50 11.32 -3.11 -6.39
CA THR A 50 10.73 -2.67 -5.11
C THR A 50 10.26 -1.22 -5.16
N SER A 51 11.09 -0.31 -5.67
CA SER A 51 10.71 1.10 -5.85
C SER A 51 9.49 1.25 -6.78
N LEU A 52 9.53 0.60 -7.94
CA LEU A 52 8.45 0.66 -8.93
C LEU A 52 7.14 0.08 -8.39
N ALA A 53 7.22 -1.06 -7.72
CA ALA A 53 6.07 -1.74 -7.16
C ALA A 53 5.43 -0.89 -6.06
N ARG A 54 6.23 -0.32 -5.14
CA ARG A 54 5.69 0.56 -4.08
C ARG A 54 5.08 1.84 -4.63
N GLU A 55 5.70 2.48 -5.62
CA GLU A 55 5.11 3.64 -6.31
C GLU A 55 3.76 3.27 -6.98
N THR A 56 3.68 2.08 -7.56
CA THR A 56 2.43 1.57 -8.14
C THR A 56 1.34 1.42 -7.08
N VAL A 57 1.67 0.84 -5.92
CA VAL A 57 0.74 0.72 -4.78
C VAL A 57 0.29 2.09 -4.29
N VAL A 58 1.19 3.06 -4.16
CA VAL A 58 0.86 4.44 -3.77
C VAL A 58 -0.14 5.07 -4.75
N ARG A 59 0.07 4.90 -6.06
CA ARG A 59 -0.84 5.43 -7.09
C ARG A 59 -2.20 4.76 -7.07
N ILE A 60 -2.25 3.44 -6.89
CA ILE A 60 -3.50 2.68 -6.77
C ILE A 60 -4.25 3.16 -5.53
N LEU A 61 -3.58 3.26 -4.39
CA LEU A 61 -4.20 3.76 -3.16
C LEU A 61 -4.75 5.17 -3.36
N ALA A 62 -3.99 6.09 -3.95
CA ALA A 62 -4.46 7.45 -4.24
C ALA A 62 -5.70 7.48 -5.15
N ALA A 63 -5.81 6.55 -6.11
CA ALA A 63 -6.98 6.43 -6.96
C ALA A 63 -8.19 5.86 -6.19
N VAL A 64 -7.99 4.81 -5.39
CA VAL A 64 -9.01 4.21 -4.53
C VAL A 64 -9.60 5.24 -3.57
N MET A 65 -8.76 6.07 -2.97
CA MET A 65 -9.17 7.10 -2.01
C MET A 65 -10.04 8.23 -2.61
N ARG A 66 -10.24 8.23 -3.93
CA ARG A 66 -11.14 9.15 -4.64
C ARG A 66 -12.54 8.57 -4.86
N VAL A 67 -12.72 7.26 -4.68
CA VAL A 67 -14.02 6.59 -4.84
C VAL A 67 -14.96 7.04 -3.71
N ARG A 68 -16.24 7.23 -4.02
CA ARG A 68 -17.26 7.71 -3.08
C ARG A 68 -18.57 6.94 -3.25
N GLY A 69 -19.26 6.70 -2.14
CA GLY A 69 -20.61 6.14 -2.15
C GLY A 69 -20.70 4.76 -2.82
N MET A 70 -19.77 3.87 -2.49
CA MET A 70 -19.79 2.50 -2.98
C MET A 70 -20.98 1.73 -2.39
N SER A 71 -21.47 0.76 -3.15
CA SER A 71 -22.41 -0.23 -2.62
C SER A 71 -21.66 -1.23 -1.72
N PRO A 72 -22.35 -1.93 -0.80
CA PRO A 72 -21.74 -2.99 0.01
C PRO A 72 -21.11 -4.12 -0.82
N HIS A 73 -21.60 -4.34 -2.05
CA HIS A 73 -20.98 -5.28 -2.97
C HIS A 73 -19.67 -4.72 -3.54
N GLY A 74 -19.65 -3.45 -3.96
CA GLY A 74 -18.45 -2.78 -4.45
C GLY A 74 -17.33 -2.71 -3.40
N GLU A 75 -17.67 -2.48 -2.13
CA GLU A 75 -16.71 -2.55 -1.02
C GLU A 75 -16.02 -3.91 -0.89
N ARG A 76 -16.80 -4.99 -0.94
CA ARG A 76 -16.25 -6.36 -0.87
C ARG A 76 -15.39 -6.69 -2.07
N GLN A 77 -15.80 -6.25 -3.27
CA GLN A 77 -14.99 -6.43 -4.47
C GLN A 77 -13.66 -5.68 -4.35
N LEU A 78 -13.70 -4.39 -3.97
CA LEU A 78 -12.50 -3.60 -3.75
C LEU A 78 -11.58 -4.22 -2.70
N ALA A 79 -12.13 -4.68 -1.57
CA ALA A 79 -11.35 -5.35 -0.54
C ALA A 79 -10.65 -6.61 -1.08
N THR A 80 -11.36 -7.39 -1.91
CA THR A 80 -10.81 -8.58 -2.57
C THR A 80 -9.69 -8.22 -3.54
N ASP A 81 -9.90 -7.20 -4.37
CA ASP A 81 -8.94 -6.75 -5.36
C ASP A 81 -7.66 -6.19 -4.70
N LEU A 82 -7.81 -5.43 -3.62
CA LEU A 82 -6.67 -4.91 -2.84
C LEU A 82 -5.93 -6.01 -2.08
N ALA A 83 -6.65 -7.02 -1.57
CA ALA A 83 -6.03 -8.18 -0.93
C ALA A 83 -5.24 -9.02 -1.95
N TYR A 84 -5.77 -9.18 -3.16
CA TYR A 84 -5.04 -9.81 -4.26
C TYR A 84 -3.78 -9.02 -4.61
N LEU A 85 -3.88 -7.70 -4.73
CA LEU A 85 -2.72 -6.84 -4.97
C LEU A 85 -1.66 -7.03 -3.87
N ALA A 86 -2.05 -7.03 -2.59
CA ALA A 86 -1.13 -7.28 -1.48
C ALA A 86 -0.39 -8.63 -1.62
N ASN A 87 -1.08 -9.68 -2.03
CA ASN A 87 -0.47 -10.99 -2.28
C ASN A 87 0.52 -10.96 -3.46
N VAL A 88 0.22 -10.21 -4.53
CA VAL A 88 1.15 -10.03 -5.66
C VAL A 88 2.41 -9.31 -5.20
N MET A 89 2.27 -8.26 -4.37
CA MET A 89 3.40 -7.53 -3.82
C MET A 89 4.28 -8.43 -2.93
N ALA A 90 3.65 -9.23 -2.06
CA ALA A 90 4.36 -10.21 -1.22
C ALA A 90 5.08 -11.28 -2.05
N ALA A 91 4.49 -11.73 -3.17
CA ALA A 91 5.14 -12.68 -4.08
C ALA A 91 6.37 -12.09 -4.81
N LEU A 92 6.46 -10.76 -4.88
CA LEU A 92 7.63 -10.03 -5.38
C LEU A 92 8.63 -9.68 -4.27
N ASP A 93 8.40 -10.17 -3.05
CA ASP A 93 9.15 -9.82 -1.82
C ASP A 93 9.10 -8.31 -1.50
N VAL A 94 7.97 -7.68 -1.81
CA VAL A 94 7.73 -6.25 -1.55
C VAL A 94 6.64 -6.07 -0.51
N GLU A 95 7.01 -5.50 0.63
CA GLU A 95 6.05 -5.12 1.66
C GLU A 95 5.20 -3.91 1.21
N ILE A 96 3.88 -4.01 1.44
CA ILE A 96 2.95 -2.89 1.22
C ILE A 96 3.00 -1.93 2.40
N GLY A 97 2.89 -0.63 2.12
CA GLY A 97 2.98 0.39 3.18
C GLY A 97 1.82 0.34 4.19
N PRO A 98 2.01 0.94 5.39
CA PRO A 98 1.04 0.89 6.48
C PRO A 98 -0.33 1.47 6.11
N ALA A 99 -0.37 2.48 5.23
CA ALA A 99 -1.63 3.05 4.76
C ALA A 99 -2.48 2.05 3.97
N MET A 100 -1.87 1.18 3.14
CA MET A 100 -2.60 0.14 2.41
C MET A 100 -3.13 -0.93 3.38
N HIS A 101 -2.31 -1.33 4.37
CA HIS A 101 -2.75 -2.24 5.44
C HIS A 101 -3.95 -1.67 6.21
N ALA A 102 -3.91 -0.39 6.58
CA ALA A 102 -5.00 0.28 7.28
C ALA A 102 -6.29 0.30 6.44
N VAL A 103 -6.21 0.59 5.13
CA VAL A 103 -7.38 0.56 4.24
C VAL A 103 -7.96 -0.85 4.11
N LEU A 104 -7.12 -1.87 3.94
CA LEU A 104 -7.58 -3.26 3.91
C LEU A 104 -8.29 -3.65 5.21
N ALA A 105 -7.71 -3.29 6.35
CA ALA A 105 -8.32 -3.55 7.66
C ALA A 105 -9.66 -2.82 7.82
N LEU A 106 -9.74 -1.54 7.45
CA LEU A 106 -10.98 -0.75 7.52
C LEU A 106 -12.09 -1.31 6.60
N LEU A 107 -11.74 -1.78 5.40
CA LEU A 107 -12.70 -2.39 4.47
C LEU A 107 -13.20 -3.76 4.96
N ALA A 108 -12.38 -4.50 5.71
CA ALA A 108 -12.74 -5.80 6.28
C ALA A 108 -13.70 -5.68 7.48
N LEU A 109 -13.73 -4.53 8.16
CA LEU A 109 -14.65 -4.27 9.27
C LEU A 109 -16.10 -4.15 8.79
N SER A 110 -17.04 -4.47 9.68
CA SER A 110 -18.46 -4.19 9.44
C SER A 110 -18.74 -2.68 9.42
N GLU A 111 -19.84 -2.27 8.79
CA GLU A 111 -20.29 -0.87 8.80
C GLU A 111 -20.50 -0.35 10.23
N GLU A 112 -21.04 -1.18 11.13
CA GLU A 112 -21.23 -0.83 12.54
C GLU A 112 -19.89 -0.62 13.27
N ASP A 113 -18.91 -1.49 13.02
CA ASP A 113 -17.57 -1.37 13.61
C ASP A 113 -16.86 -0.10 13.16
N VAL A 114 -16.96 0.24 11.87
CA VAL A 114 -16.38 1.48 11.35
C VAL A 114 -17.07 2.69 11.95
N LYS A 115 -18.42 2.72 12.02
CA LYS A 115 -19.16 3.83 12.66
C LYS A 115 -18.74 4.01 14.12
N ARG A 116 -18.75 2.93 14.92
CA ARG A 116 -18.33 2.98 16.33
C ARG A 116 -16.86 3.39 16.49
N GLY A 117 -15.98 2.94 15.61
CA GLY A 117 -14.58 3.32 15.61
C GLY A 117 -14.39 4.82 15.34
N VAL A 118 -15.06 5.34 14.31
CA VAL A 118 -15.05 6.77 13.96
C VAL A 118 -15.59 7.63 15.11
N GLU A 119 -16.76 7.27 15.66
CA GLU A 119 -17.39 8.00 16.77
C GLU A 119 -16.49 8.04 18.02
N ARG A 120 -15.90 6.90 18.42
CA ARG A 120 -14.96 6.85 19.54
C ARG A 120 -13.74 7.73 19.31
N ARG A 121 -13.18 7.69 18.10
CA ARG A 121 -11.99 8.46 17.74
C ARG A 121 -12.26 9.96 17.73
N VAL A 122 -13.45 10.38 17.30
CA VAL A 122 -13.92 11.77 17.34
C VAL A 122 -14.21 12.23 18.77
N ALA A 123 -14.75 11.35 19.62
CA ALA A 123 -14.98 11.62 21.03
C ALA A 123 -13.69 11.66 21.89
N GLY A 124 -12.54 11.31 21.32
CA GLY A 124 -11.25 11.29 22.03
C GLY A 124 -11.13 10.13 23.03
N SER A 125 -11.97 9.09 22.92
CA SER A 125 -11.84 7.88 23.72
C SER A 125 -10.68 7.02 23.22
N VAL A 126 -9.80 6.64 24.15
CA VAL A 126 -8.69 5.70 23.93
C VAL A 126 -9.15 4.32 24.40
N GLY A 127 -8.85 3.27 23.63
CA GLY A 127 -9.20 1.89 23.93
C GLY A 127 -10.31 1.28 23.07
N GLY A 128 -10.03 0.09 22.56
CA GLY A 128 -10.99 -0.75 21.84
C GLY A 128 -10.32 -1.80 20.96
N GLU A 129 -11.09 -2.81 20.54
CA GLU A 129 -10.65 -3.71 19.48
C GLU A 129 -10.38 -2.91 18.20
N ASN A 130 -9.24 -3.20 17.55
CA ASN A 130 -8.76 -2.55 16.32
C ASN A 130 -8.36 -1.07 16.44
N GLU A 131 -7.99 -0.56 17.62
CA GLU A 131 -7.59 0.85 17.82
C GLU A 131 -6.51 1.33 16.83
N ALA A 132 -5.49 0.50 16.55
CA ALA A 132 -4.44 0.81 15.58
C ALA A 132 -4.96 1.10 14.17
N VAL A 133 -6.08 0.48 13.77
CA VAL A 133 -6.71 0.67 12.46
C VAL A 133 -7.31 2.07 12.32
N PHE A 134 -7.64 2.72 13.44
CA PHE A 134 -8.26 4.05 13.49
C PHE A 134 -7.29 5.17 13.88
N GLU A 135 -5.98 4.92 13.88
CA GLU A 135 -4.96 5.93 14.22
C GLU A 135 -4.94 7.09 13.20
N ASP A 136 -4.94 6.74 11.91
CA ASP A 136 -4.94 7.70 10.80
C ASP A 136 -6.37 8.20 10.51
N LEU A 137 -6.71 9.33 11.11
CA LEU A 137 -8.00 9.99 10.96
C LEU A 137 -8.31 10.39 9.51
N GLU A 138 -7.31 10.70 8.69
CA GLU A 138 -7.55 11.05 7.29
C GLU A 138 -7.98 9.82 6.51
N LEU A 139 -7.26 8.70 6.66
CA LEU A 139 -7.63 7.43 6.03
C LEU A 139 -9.01 6.97 6.47
N VAL A 140 -9.29 7.02 7.77
CA VAL A 140 -10.59 6.65 8.35
C VAL A 140 -11.72 7.48 7.74
N ARG A 141 -11.58 8.82 7.67
CA ARG A 141 -12.60 9.70 7.07
C ARG A 141 -12.82 9.38 5.60
N LYS A 142 -11.76 9.11 4.84
CA LYS A 142 -11.85 8.79 3.42
C LYS A 142 -12.54 7.46 3.18
N VAL A 143 -12.23 6.42 3.95
CA VAL A 143 -12.93 5.14 3.87
C VAL A 143 -14.40 5.30 4.29
N ALA A 144 -14.70 6.09 5.34
CA ALA A 144 -16.09 6.39 5.71
C ALA A 144 -16.87 7.05 4.55
N ILE A 145 -16.29 8.04 3.88
CA ILE A 145 -16.89 8.68 2.68
C ILE A 145 -17.04 7.66 1.53
N MET A 146 -16.06 6.78 1.36
CA MET A 146 -16.09 5.72 0.35
C MET A 146 -17.27 4.77 0.57
N ARG A 147 -17.56 4.43 1.83
CA ARG A 147 -18.71 3.62 2.27
C ARG A 147 -20.04 4.39 2.32
N GLY A 148 -20.03 5.68 1.95
CA GLY A 148 -21.22 6.53 1.91
C GLY A 148 -21.67 7.09 3.26
N PHE A 149 -20.82 7.03 4.30
CA PHE A 149 -21.10 7.71 5.56
C PHE A 149 -20.93 9.22 5.40
N ALA A 150 -21.71 10.00 6.16
CA ALA A 150 -21.54 11.44 6.21
C ALA A 150 -20.13 11.77 6.71
N PRO A 151 -19.48 12.83 6.17
CA PRO A 151 -18.19 13.26 6.68
C PRO A 151 -18.34 13.69 8.15
N VAL A 152 -17.75 12.92 9.05
CA VAL A 152 -17.48 13.31 10.44
C VAL A 152 -16.27 14.23 10.45
#